data_AF-A0A1F9ART0-F1
#
_entry.id   AF-A0A1F9ART0-F1
#
_cell.length_a   1.000
_cell.length_b   1.000
_cell.length_c   1.000
_cell.angle_alpha   90.00
_cell.angle_beta   90.00
_cell.angle_gamma   90.00
#
_symmetry.space_group_name_H-M   'P 1'
#
loop_
_entity.id
_entity.type
_entity.pdbx_description
1 polymer ?
#
loop_
_entity_poly.entity_id
_entity_poly.type
_entity_poly.pdbx_seq_one_letter_code
_entity_poly.pdbx_strand_id
1 'polypeptide(L)'
;MLAGALFSLTAEKGERSVLARRSFWLGLVEALIITGLAVFFFVLKPEWMWMYSLHEKEVPAWLGPSLFCLYPFPYVASYFIGLDLKKAKDGYAWVWAGAVALVALIMHLLILNRWTSWVTTDEFIAGMRGGFFTTPLWIYLFASILIAGLSAAAFLYLSFERAAEN
;
A
#
# COMPACT_ATOMS: atom_id res chain seq x y z
N MET A 1 3.99 -0.21 1.88
CA MET A 1 5.45 -0.38 1.65
C MET A 1 6.01 0.67 0.71
N LEU A 2 5.51 0.79 -0.54
CA LEU A 2 6.06 1.70 -1.53
C LEU A 2 6.14 3.17 -1.05
N ALA A 3 5.06 3.69 -0.45
CA ALA A 3 5.08 5.01 0.19
C ALA A 3 6.25 5.15 1.17
N GLY A 4 6.43 4.22 2.11
CA GLY A 4 7.55 4.25 3.06
C GLY A 4 8.92 4.30 2.36
N ALA A 5 9.13 3.50 1.31
CA ALA A 5 10.35 3.55 0.52
C ALA A 5 10.53 4.91 -0.17
N LEU A 6 9.50 5.47 -0.81
CA LEU A 6 9.56 6.76 -1.50
C LEU A 6 9.84 7.92 -0.54
N PHE A 7 9.12 8.00 0.57
CA PHE A 7 9.30 9.07 1.57
C PHE A 7 10.66 9.00 2.27
N SER A 8 11.32 7.83 2.31
CA SER A 8 12.69 7.72 2.83
C SER A 8 13.73 8.42 1.91
N LEU A 9 13.47 8.46 0.60
CA LEU A 9 14.36 9.08 -0.38
C LEU A 9 14.45 10.60 -0.20
N THR A 10 13.37 11.23 0.26
CA THR A 10 13.32 12.67 0.51
C THR A 10 13.88 13.07 1.87
N ALA A 11 14.06 12.11 2.80
CA ALA A 11 14.56 12.39 4.15
C ALA A 11 16.01 12.92 4.16
N GLU A 12 16.29 13.95 4.95
CA GLU A 12 17.65 14.52 5.05
C GLU A 12 18.66 13.58 5.74
N LYS A 13 19.92 13.64 5.31
CA LYS A 13 21.02 13.00 6.06
C LYS A 13 21.39 13.90 7.24
N GLY A 14 21.22 13.42 8.47
CA GLY A 14 21.76 14.09 9.66
C GLY A 14 20.79 14.45 10.77
N GLU A 15 19.46 14.41 10.56
CA GLU A 15 18.52 14.69 11.66
C GLU A 15 18.57 13.64 12.77
N ARG A 16 18.58 14.12 14.03
CA ARG A 16 18.75 13.33 15.26
C ARG A 16 17.60 12.38 15.58
N SER A 17 16.39 12.57 15.03
CA SER A 17 15.23 11.71 15.32
C SER A 17 14.34 11.50 14.10
N VAL A 18 13.88 10.26 13.90
CA VAL A 18 12.93 9.92 12.82
C VAL A 18 11.58 10.61 13.03
N LEU A 19 11.19 10.82 14.28
CA LEU A 19 9.94 11.50 14.62
C LEU A 19 9.98 13.01 14.37
N ALA A 20 11.15 13.59 14.13
CA ALA A 20 11.27 14.99 13.72
C ALA A 20 11.05 15.18 12.21
N ARG A 21 11.13 14.09 11.42
CA ARG A 21 11.10 14.15 9.95
C ARG A 21 9.70 14.44 9.45
N ARG A 22 9.54 15.54 8.71
CA ARG A 22 8.28 15.85 8.02
C ARG A 22 7.88 14.76 7.01
N SER A 23 8.85 14.18 6.30
CA SER A 23 8.58 13.09 5.34
C SER A 23 8.07 11.81 6.01
N PHE A 24 8.43 11.57 7.28
CA PHE A 24 7.86 10.47 8.06
C PHE A 24 6.39 10.75 8.40
N TRP A 25 6.06 11.93 8.89
CA TRP A 25 4.67 12.25 9.26
C TRP A 25 3.74 12.29 8.06
N LEU A 26 4.17 12.85 6.93
CA LEU A 26 3.35 12.88 5.71
C LEU A 26 3.02 11.47 5.22
N GLY A 27 4.02 10.59 5.15
CA GLY A 27 3.79 9.20 4.75
C GLY A 27 2.99 8.40 5.79
N LEU A 28 3.13 8.71 7.09
CA LEU A 28 2.34 8.06 8.14
C LEU A 28 0.86 8.49 8.06
N VAL A 29 0.58 9.78 7.87
CA VAL A 29 -0.78 10.29 7.67
C VAL A 29 -1.40 9.63 6.45
N GLU A 30 -0.66 9.52 5.35
CA GLU A 30 -1.11 8.79 4.17
C GLU A 30 -1.44 7.33 4.51
N ALA A 31 -0.55 6.60 5.19
CA ALA A 31 -0.78 5.21 5.59
C ALA A 31 -2.02 5.07 6.49
N LEU A 32 -2.28 6.04 7.37
CA LEU A 32 -3.47 6.07 8.22
C LEU A 32 -4.75 6.36 7.42
N ILE A 33 -4.71 7.25 6.42
CA ILE A 33 -5.84 7.49 5.51
C ILE A 33 -6.19 6.22 4.74
N ILE A 34 -5.17 5.52 4.21
CA ILE A 34 -5.35 4.23 3.52
C ILE A 34 -6.01 3.21 4.45
N THR A 35 -5.49 3.10 5.67
CA THR A 35 -6.02 2.18 6.68
C THR A 35 -7.47 2.52 7.02
N GLY A 36 -7.78 3.81 7.21
CA GLY A 36 -9.12 4.30 7.48
C GLY A 36 -10.10 4.01 6.35
N LEU A 37 -9.69 4.20 5.08
CA LEU A 37 -10.49 3.83 3.92
C LEU A 37 -10.73 2.32 3.85
N ALA A 38 -9.71 1.50 4.11
CA ALA A 38 -9.84 0.05 4.13
C ALA A 38 -10.82 -0.41 5.22
N VAL A 39 -10.73 0.16 6.43
CA VAL A 39 -11.67 -0.08 7.53
C VAL A 39 -13.09 0.37 7.15
N PHE A 40 -13.24 1.55 6.55
CA PHE A 40 -14.53 2.06 6.09
C PHE A 40 -15.20 1.12 5.09
N PHE A 41 -14.46 0.66 4.07
CA PHE A 41 -14.99 -0.30 3.10
C PHE A 41 -15.30 -1.66 3.73
N PHE A 42 -14.50 -2.10 4.70
CA PHE A 42 -14.79 -3.31 5.47
C PHE A 42 -16.07 -3.20 6.29
N VAL A 43 -16.33 -2.07 6.92
CA VAL A 43 -17.60 -1.83 7.65
C VAL A 43 -18.79 -1.85 6.70
N LEU A 44 -18.66 -1.31 5.48
CA LEU A 44 -19.73 -1.31 4.49
C LEU A 44 -19.98 -2.68 3.86
N LYS A 45 -18.93 -3.47 3.67
CA LYS A 45 -18.93 -4.68 2.82
C LYS A 45 -17.99 -5.78 3.32
N PRO A 46 -18.10 -6.29 4.56
CA PRO A 46 -17.11 -7.20 5.14
C PRO A 46 -16.77 -8.42 4.28
N GLU A 47 -17.72 -8.87 3.45
CA GLU A 47 -17.57 -9.98 2.50
C GLU A 47 -16.40 -9.79 1.51
N TRP A 48 -16.00 -8.55 1.19
CA TRP A 48 -14.91 -8.30 0.23
C TRP A 48 -13.55 -8.78 0.76
N MET A 49 -13.32 -8.62 2.07
CA MET A 49 -12.04 -8.95 2.70
C MET A 49 -11.88 -10.46 2.85
N TRP A 50 -13.00 -11.17 2.98
CA TRP A 50 -13.05 -12.60 3.19
C TRP A 50 -13.40 -13.39 1.93
N MET A 51 -13.38 -12.79 0.74
CA MET A 51 -13.67 -13.51 -0.52
C MET A 51 -12.72 -14.69 -0.79
N TYR A 52 -11.60 -14.76 -0.05
CA TYR A 52 -10.63 -15.85 -0.11
C TYR A 52 -10.84 -16.92 0.96
N SER A 53 -11.74 -16.70 1.92
CA SER A 53 -12.10 -17.64 2.98
C SER A 53 -13.37 -18.39 2.58
N LEU A 54 -13.26 -19.71 2.45
CA LEU A 54 -14.40 -20.58 2.11
C LEU A 54 -15.48 -20.60 3.20
N HIS A 55 -15.12 -20.23 4.44
CA HIS A 55 -16.00 -20.26 5.60
C HIS A 55 -15.89 -18.93 6.36
N GLU A 56 -16.47 -17.86 5.83
CA GLU A 56 -16.45 -16.50 6.44
C GLU A 56 -16.90 -16.50 7.92
N LYS A 57 -17.86 -17.37 8.28
CA LYS A 57 -18.39 -17.50 9.64
C LYS A 57 -17.39 -18.10 10.64
N GLU A 58 -16.32 -18.73 10.17
CA GLU A 58 -15.28 -19.33 11.01
C GLU A 58 -14.11 -18.37 11.24
N VAL A 59 -14.10 -17.22 10.57
CA VAL A 59 -13.03 -16.24 10.70
C VAL A 59 -13.12 -15.56 12.08
N PRO A 60 -12.07 -15.64 12.91
CA PRO A 60 -12.09 -15.01 14.22
C PRO A 60 -12.29 -13.49 14.10
N ALA A 61 -13.18 -12.93 14.93
CA ALA A 61 -13.51 -11.50 14.89
C ALA A 61 -12.30 -10.56 15.10
N TRP A 62 -11.24 -11.04 15.78
CA TRP A 62 -10.01 -10.28 16.00
C TRP A 62 -9.10 -10.21 14.77
N LEU A 63 -9.27 -11.11 13.79
CA LEU A 63 -8.39 -11.20 12.63
C LEU A 63 -8.52 -9.99 11.72
N GLY A 64 -9.75 -9.51 11.47
CA GLY A 64 -10.00 -8.31 10.66
C GLY A 64 -9.25 -7.08 11.17
N PRO A 65 -9.48 -6.64 12.43
CA PRO A 65 -8.70 -5.56 13.05
C PRO A 65 -7.19 -5.76 12.96
N SER A 66 -6.72 -6.99 13.18
CA SER A 66 -5.29 -7.32 13.13
C SER A 66 -4.70 -7.13 11.73
N LEU A 67 -5.45 -7.45 10.67
CA LEU A 67 -5.05 -7.20 9.29
C LEU A 67 -4.98 -5.70 8.97
N PHE A 68 -5.85 -4.87 9.54
CA PHE A 68 -5.75 -3.41 9.37
C PHE A 68 -4.50 -2.82 10.04
N CYS A 69 -4.06 -3.37 11.16
CA CYS A 69 -2.79 -3.00 11.79
C CYS A 69 -1.57 -3.30 10.90
N LEU A 70 -1.71 -4.19 9.91
CA LEU A 70 -0.67 -4.47 8.91
C LEU A 70 -0.59 -3.42 7.79
N TYR A 71 -1.43 -2.39 7.74
CA TYR A 71 -1.27 -1.32 6.76
C TYR A 71 -0.20 -0.27 7.13
N PRO A 72 -0.17 0.27 8.36
CA PRO A 72 0.86 1.23 8.76
C PRO A 72 2.23 0.56 9.01
N PHE A 73 2.26 -0.70 9.45
CA PHE A 73 3.52 -1.37 9.78
C PHE A 73 4.51 -1.49 8.60
N PRO A 74 4.09 -1.95 7.41
CA PRO A 74 4.96 -2.03 6.23
C PRO A 74 5.33 -0.66 5.66
N TYR A 75 4.55 0.40 5.94
CA TYR A 75 4.98 1.77 5.68
C TYR A 75 6.19 2.10 6.57
N VAL A 76 6.04 1.97 7.89
CA VAL A 76 7.06 2.32 8.87
C VAL A 76 8.34 1.51 8.63
N ALA A 77 8.22 0.18 8.48
CA ALA A 77 9.36 -0.69 8.21
C ALA A 77 10.11 -0.30 6.92
N SER A 78 9.38 -0.05 5.83
CA SER A 78 10.00 0.32 4.55
C SER A 78 10.67 1.69 4.60
N TYR A 79 10.15 2.61 5.40
CA TYR A 79 10.76 3.93 5.64
C TYR A 79 12.09 3.80 6.38
N PHE A 80 12.12 3.02 7.47
CA PHE A 80 13.35 2.76 8.24
C PHE A 80 14.41 2.05 7.40
N ILE A 81 14.05 1.02 6.64
CA ILE A 81 14.98 0.33 5.72
C ILE A 81 15.58 1.32 4.74
N GLY A 82 14.77 2.18 4.13
CA GLY A 82 15.25 3.19 3.20
C GLY A 82 16.22 4.19 3.85
N LEU A 83 15.94 4.64 5.08
CA LEU A 83 16.86 5.49 5.84
C LEU A 83 18.20 4.81 6.10
N ASP A 84 18.19 3.56 6.56
CA ASP A 84 19.41 2.81 6.86
C ASP A 84 20.22 2.54 5.59
N LEU A 85 19.56 2.26 4.46
CA LEU A 85 20.24 2.13 3.18
C LEU A 85 20.90 3.44 2.72
N LYS A 86 20.26 4.60 2.94
CA LYS A 86 20.88 5.92 2.64
C LYS A 86 22.12 6.20 3.49
N LYS A 87 22.17 5.70 4.72
CA LYS A 87 23.38 5.81 5.57
C LYS A 87 24.54 5.01 4.97
N ALA A 88 24.27 3.85 4.40
CA ALA A 88 25.27 3.03 3.73
C ALA A 88 25.73 3.63 2.40
N LYS A 89 24.79 3.93 1.49
CA LYS A 89 25.03 4.58 0.19
C LYS A 89 23.72 5.12 -0.36
N ASP A 90 23.69 6.38 -0.83
CA ASP A 90 22.46 6.99 -1.34
C ASP A 90 21.77 6.18 -2.44
N GLY A 91 22.54 5.52 -3.31
CA GLY A 91 21.99 4.71 -4.39
C GLY A 91 21.19 3.49 -3.91
N TYR A 92 21.44 2.95 -2.72
CA TYR A 92 20.77 1.74 -2.26
C TYR A 92 19.31 1.95 -1.88
N ALA A 93 18.95 3.14 -1.38
CA ALA A 93 17.55 3.43 -1.11
C ALA A 93 16.72 3.54 -2.39
N TRP A 94 17.32 4.02 -3.49
CA TRP A 94 16.68 4.01 -4.80
C TRP A 94 16.47 2.58 -5.32
N VAL A 95 17.47 1.72 -5.16
CA VAL A 95 17.35 0.29 -5.51
C VAL A 95 16.24 -0.38 -4.68
N TRP A 96 16.15 -0.08 -3.38
CA TRP A 96 15.09 -0.57 -2.52
C TRP A 96 13.70 -0.08 -2.95
N ALA A 97 13.55 1.21 -3.22
CA ALA A 97 12.29 1.76 -3.73
C ALA A 97 11.89 1.10 -5.06
N GLY A 98 12.84 0.88 -5.97
CA GLY A 98 12.61 0.15 -7.22
C GLY A 98 12.19 -1.29 -6.99
N ALA A 99 12.83 -2.01 -6.07
CA ALA A 99 12.46 -3.39 -5.73
C ALA A 99 11.04 -3.47 -5.14
N VAL A 100 10.71 -2.57 -4.22
CA VAL A 100 9.35 -2.49 -3.63
C VAL A 100 8.32 -2.14 -4.69
N ALA A 101 8.64 -1.21 -5.61
CA ALA A 101 7.76 -0.85 -6.72
C ALA A 101 7.52 -2.03 -7.67
N LEU A 102 8.56 -2.81 -7.99
CA LEU A 102 8.45 -4.00 -8.83
C LEU A 102 7.57 -5.07 -8.17
N VAL A 103 7.77 -5.34 -6.88
CA VAL A 103 6.91 -6.29 -6.13
C VAL A 103 5.47 -5.80 -6.12
N ALA A 104 5.25 -4.52 -5.85
CA ALA A 104 3.90 -3.93 -5.88
C ALA A 104 3.26 -4.07 -7.27
N LEU A 105 4.01 -3.82 -8.35
CA LEU A 105 3.55 -4.00 -9.72
C LEU A 105 3.18 -5.46 -10.02
N ILE A 106 4.04 -6.41 -9.67
CA ILE A 106 3.78 -7.85 -9.85
C ILE A 106 2.51 -8.24 -9.09
N MET A 107 2.37 -7.82 -7.84
CA MET A 107 1.17 -8.07 -7.05
C MET A 107 -0.07 -7.48 -7.71
N HIS A 108 -0.01 -6.25 -8.22
CA HIS A 108 -1.13 -5.64 -8.95
C HIS A 108 -1.45 -6.37 -10.25
N LEU A 109 -0.46 -6.89 -10.99
CA LEU A 109 -0.70 -7.68 -12.20
C LEU A 109 -1.35 -9.04 -11.88
N LEU A 110 -0.92 -9.69 -10.81
CA LEU A 110 -1.51 -10.95 -10.34
C LEU A 110 -2.93 -10.74 -9.82
N ILE A 111 -3.14 -9.64 -9.08
CA ILE A 111 -4.45 -9.22 -8.59
C ILE A 111 -5.34 -8.80 -9.77
N LEU A 112 -4.82 -8.12 -10.80
CA LEU A 112 -5.55 -7.78 -12.01
C LEU A 112 -6.10 -9.03 -12.69
N ASN A 113 -5.30 -10.08 -12.84
CA ASN A 113 -5.76 -11.36 -13.39
C ASN A 113 -6.94 -11.96 -12.58
N ARG A 114 -6.96 -11.73 -11.27
CA ARG A 114 -8.05 -12.14 -10.39
C ARG A 114 -9.24 -11.16 -10.37
N TRP A 115 -8.99 -9.85 -10.51
CA TRP A 115 -10.01 -8.81 -10.70
C TRP A 115 -10.74 -8.96 -12.04
N THR A 116 -10.11 -9.65 -12.99
CA THR A 116 -10.73 -10.01 -14.27
C THR A 116 -11.44 -11.37 -14.24
N SER A 117 -11.24 -12.20 -13.20
CA SER A 117 -11.94 -13.48 -13.04
C SER A 117 -13.17 -13.30 -12.15
N TRP A 118 -14.34 -13.51 -12.72
CA TRP A 118 -15.60 -13.08 -12.13
C TRP A 118 -16.65 -14.17 -12.08
N VAL A 119 -16.50 -14.96 -11.05
CA VAL A 119 -17.23 -16.18 -10.77
C VAL A 119 -17.40 -16.20 -9.26
N THR A 120 -18.55 -16.65 -8.75
CA THR A 120 -18.71 -16.92 -7.31
C THR A 120 -17.59 -17.84 -6.83
N THR A 121 -17.34 -17.93 -5.53
CA THR A 121 -16.32 -18.84 -5.00
C THR A 121 -16.52 -20.27 -5.53
N ASP A 122 -17.77 -20.72 -5.63
CA ASP A 122 -18.13 -22.03 -6.18
C ASP A 122 -17.86 -22.12 -7.70
N GLU A 123 -18.20 -21.08 -8.46
CA GLU A 123 -17.95 -21.02 -9.90
C GLU A 123 -16.45 -20.91 -10.23
N PHE A 124 -15.66 -20.27 -9.35
CA PHE A 124 -14.19 -20.21 -9.43
C PHE A 124 -13.58 -21.58 -9.16
N ILE A 125 -14.06 -22.28 -8.12
CA ILE A 125 -13.65 -23.66 -7.81
C ILE A 125 -14.03 -24.61 -8.96
N ALA A 126 -15.16 -24.36 -9.62
CA ALA A 126 -15.62 -25.12 -10.80
C ALA A 126 -14.83 -24.81 -12.10
N GLY A 127 -13.86 -23.89 -12.07
CA GLY A 127 -12.98 -23.61 -13.21
C GLY A 127 -13.56 -22.67 -14.27
N MET A 128 -14.67 -21.98 -13.99
CA MET A 128 -15.27 -21.02 -14.93
C MET A 128 -14.45 -19.71 -15.01
N ARG A 129 -14.44 -19.07 -16.19
CA ARG A 129 -13.77 -17.77 -16.42
C ARG A 129 -14.76 -16.75 -16.97
N GLY A 130 -15.06 -15.70 -16.18
CA GLY A 130 -15.90 -14.57 -16.57
C GLY A 130 -15.14 -13.44 -17.29
N GLY A 131 -15.87 -12.57 -18.00
CA GLY A 131 -15.35 -11.41 -18.74
C GLY A 131 -15.51 -10.04 -18.02
N PHE A 132 -14.90 -9.00 -18.58
CA PHE A 132 -14.80 -7.63 -18.03
C PHE A 132 -16.18 -6.94 -17.87
N PHE A 133 -16.43 -6.25 -16.74
CA PHE A 133 -17.46 -5.19 -16.50
C PHE A 133 -18.69 -5.40 -15.57
N THR A 134 -18.62 -6.07 -14.42
CA THR A 134 -19.82 -6.13 -13.52
C THR A 134 -19.67 -5.82 -12.01
N THR A 135 -18.48 -5.57 -11.40
CA THR A 135 -18.26 -5.73 -9.91
C THR A 135 -18.01 -4.37 -9.34
N PRO A 136 -18.46 -4.11 -8.10
CA PRO A 136 -18.04 -2.94 -7.34
C PRO A 136 -16.53 -2.88 -7.02
N LEU A 137 -15.71 -3.88 -7.37
CA LEU A 137 -14.26 -3.91 -7.12
C LEU A 137 -13.48 -2.78 -7.85
N TRP A 138 -14.07 -2.12 -8.86
CA TRP A 138 -13.48 -0.90 -9.45
C TRP A 138 -13.25 0.17 -8.38
N ILE A 139 -14.07 0.22 -7.33
CA ILE A 139 -13.90 1.15 -6.20
C ILE A 139 -12.51 0.97 -5.56
N TYR A 140 -11.98 -0.27 -5.50
CA TYR A 140 -10.63 -0.53 -4.99
C TYR A 140 -9.53 -0.18 -5.98
N LEU A 141 -9.78 -0.30 -7.30
CA LEU A 141 -8.86 0.19 -8.33
C LEU A 141 -8.74 1.72 -8.24
N PHE A 142 -9.85 2.44 -8.10
CA PHE A 142 -9.84 3.88 -7.90
C PHE A 142 -9.14 4.29 -6.61
N ALA A 143 -9.40 3.59 -5.49
CA ALA A 143 -8.68 3.83 -4.25
C ALA A 143 -7.18 3.58 -4.43
N SER A 144 -6.77 2.50 -5.10
CA SER A 144 -5.36 2.17 -5.34
C SER A 144 -4.66 3.20 -6.23
N ILE A 145 -5.32 3.65 -7.30
CA ILE A 145 -4.81 4.71 -8.19
C ILE A 145 -4.72 6.05 -7.45
N LEU A 146 -5.75 6.40 -6.68
CA LEU A 146 -5.77 7.62 -5.87
C LEU A 146 -4.62 7.61 -4.86
N ILE A 147 -4.42 6.50 -4.15
CA ILE A 147 -3.32 6.32 -3.20
C ILE A 147 -1.97 6.44 -3.90
N ALA A 148 -1.77 5.75 -5.02
CA ALA A 148 -0.54 5.85 -5.79
C ALA A 148 -0.28 7.28 -6.27
N GLY A 149 -1.33 8.00 -6.70
CA GLY A 149 -1.26 9.40 -7.09
C GLY A 149 -0.91 10.33 -5.94
N LEU A 150 -1.51 10.15 -4.75
CA LEU A 150 -1.21 10.91 -3.55
C LEU A 150 0.23 10.67 -3.06
N SER A 151 0.66 9.40 -3.01
CA SER A 151 2.05 9.01 -2.74
C SER A 151 3.02 9.72 -3.69
N ALA A 152 2.74 9.69 -5.00
CA ALA A 152 3.59 10.31 -6.01
C ALA A 152 3.61 11.84 -5.88
N ALA A 153 2.46 12.48 -5.68
CA ALA A 153 2.36 13.93 -5.50
C ALA A 153 3.11 14.41 -4.26
N ALA A 154 2.94 13.74 -3.12
CA ALA A 154 3.64 14.07 -1.88
C ALA A 154 5.15 13.84 -1.99
N PHE A 155 5.57 12.75 -2.65
CA PHE A 155 6.97 12.48 -2.96
C PHE A 155 7.58 13.58 -3.85
N LEU A 156 6.90 13.97 -4.93
CA LEU A 156 7.36 15.02 -5.84
C LEU A 156 7.45 16.37 -5.14
N TYR A 157 6.43 16.75 -4.36
CA TYR A 157 6.43 17.97 -3.56
C TYR A 157 7.65 18.04 -2.64
N LEU A 158 7.90 16.99 -1.85
CA LEU A 158 9.06 16.91 -0.96
C LEU A 158 10.40 16.90 -1.72
N SER A 159 10.42 16.35 -2.93
CA SER A 159 11.62 16.35 -3.78
C SER A 159 11.94 17.73 -4.32
N PHE A 160 10.92 18.52 -4.70
CA PHE A 160 11.10 19.91 -5.14
C PHE A 160 11.47 20.85 -4.00
N GLU A 161 10.85 20.71 -2.82
CA GLU A 161 11.19 21.50 -1.63
C GLU A 161 12.68 21.35 -1.30
N ARG A 162 13.18 20.11 -1.27
CA ARG A 162 14.59 19.81 -1.05
C ARG A 162 15.52 20.34 -2.15
N ALA A 163 15.07 20.36 -3.40
CA ALA A 163 15.86 20.92 -4.50
C ALA A 163 15.98 22.45 -4.42
N ALA A 164 15.03 23.14 -3.76
CA ALA A 164 15.05 24.59 -3.57
C ALA A 164 15.92 25.05 -2.39
N GLU A 165 16.28 24.14 -1.48
CA GLU A 165 17.13 24.42 -0.30
C GLU A 165 18.64 24.26 -0.58
N ASN A 166 19.02 23.74 -1.76
CA ASN A 166 20.42 23.57 -2.21
C ASN A 166 20.77 24.54 -3.34
#